data_AF-A0A2N6LX50-F1
#
_entry.id   AF-A0A2N6LX50-F1
#
_cell.length_a   1.000
_cell.length_b   1.000
_cell.length_c   1.000
_cell.angle_alpha   90.00
_cell.angle_beta   90.00
_cell.angle_gamma   90.00
#
_symmetry.space_group_name_H-M   'P 1'
#
loop_
_entity.id
_entity.type
_entity.pdbx_description
1 polymer ?
#
loop_
_entity_poly.entity_id
_entity_poly.type
_entity_poly.pdbx_seq_one_letter_code
_entity_poly.pdbx_strand_id
1 'polypeptide(L)'
;MFSLDQKKSSKQSFQSPANKVSWYYRNIVFVSVFFAVISTCIYGIYSLKFTLITSNLSRSSQSFHPTSIPWLTNKADCEHNLSRVWREGHCWDYEHDPSF
;
A
#
# COMPACT_ATOMS: atom_id res chain seq x y z
N MET A 1 -80.93 -18.37 -3.14
CA MET A 1 -79.84 -19.21 -2.59
C MET A 1 -78.63 -18.96 -3.48
N PHE A 2 -77.77 -18.01 -3.09
CA PHE A 2 -76.64 -17.57 -3.90
C PHE A 2 -75.47 -18.53 -3.71
N SER A 3 -75.02 -19.17 -4.80
CA SER A 3 -73.70 -19.80 -4.84
C SER A 3 -72.82 -18.96 -5.75
N LEU A 4 -71.85 -18.28 -5.16
CA LEU A 4 -70.74 -17.68 -5.89
C LEU A 4 -69.49 -18.46 -5.51
N ASP A 5 -69.18 -19.47 -6.32
CA ASP A 5 -67.86 -20.08 -6.32
C ASP A 5 -66.84 -19.00 -6.73
N GLN A 6 -66.08 -18.53 -5.75
CA GLN A 6 -64.88 -17.76 -6.01
C GLN A 6 -63.88 -18.66 -6.74
N LYS A 7 -63.86 -18.56 -8.07
CA LYS A 7 -62.76 -19.05 -8.90
C LYS A 7 -61.49 -18.27 -8.53
N LYS A 8 -60.77 -18.77 -7.53
CA LYS A 8 -59.44 -18.31 -7.13
C LYS A 8 -58.54 -18.42 -8.35
N SER A 9 -58.33 -17.29 -9.03
CA SER A 9 -57.34 -17.15 -10.10
C SER A 9 -55.96 -17.33 -9.48
N SER A 10 -55.56 -18.59 -9.37
CA SER A 10 -54.17 -18.97 -9.16
C SER A 10 -53.44 -18.59 -10.43
N LYS A 11 -52.98 -17.34 -10.51
CA LYS A 11 -51.79 -17.00 -11.29
C LYS A 11 -50.60 -17.68 -10.58
N GLN A 12 -50.53 -19.00 -10.65
CA GLN A 12 -49.28 -19.70 -10.52
C GLN A 12 -48.41 -19.16 -11.65
N SER A 13 -47.55 -18.19 -11.30
CA SER A 13 -46.48 -17.75 -12.17
C SER A 13 -45.68 -18.99 -12.52
N PHE A 14 -45.90 -19.50 -13.73
CA PHE A 14 -45.06 -20.51 -14.36
C PHE A 14 -43.72 -19.82 -14.68
N GLN A 15 -42.96 -19.46 -13.65
CA GLN A 15 -41.56 -19.12 -13.80
C GLN A 15 -40.86 -20.43 -14.13
N SER A 16 -40.79 -20.70 -15.43
CA SER A 16 -40.06 -21.83 -16.02
C SER A 16 -38.68 -21.97 -15.36
N PRO A 17 -38.22 -23.18 -15.01
CA PRO A 17 -36.95 -23.39 -14.32
C PRO A 17 -35.75 -22.75 -15.04
N ALA A 18 -35.82 -22.59 -16.36
CA ALA A 18 -34.84 -21.87 -17.17
C ALA A 18 -34.68 -20.38 -16.80
N ASN A 19 -35.76 -19.71 -16.37
CA ASN A 19 -35.74 -18.31 -15.91
C ASN A 19 -34.94 -18.19 -14.60
N LYS A 20 -35.16 -19.11 -13.65
CA LYS A 20 -34.43 -19.10 -12.37
C LYS A 20 -32.95 -19.36 -12.57
N VAL A 21 -32.60 -20.23 -13.51
CA VAL A 21 -31.20 -20.51 -13.90
C VAL A 21 -30.52 -19.28 -14.51
N SER A 22 -31.19 -18.62 -15.45
CA SER A 22 -30.70 -17.40 -16.08
C SER A 22 -30.54 -16.24 -15.08
N TRP A 23 -31.48 -16.12 -14.13
CA TRP A 23 -31.45 -15.07 -13.11
C TRP A 23 -30.26 -15.22 -12.16
N TYR A 24 -29.96 -16.44 -11.68
CA TYR A 24 -28.78 -16.62 -10.82
C TYR A 24 -27.48 -16.32 -11.58
N TYR A 25 -27.35 -16.78 -12.82
CA TYR A 25 -26.10 -16.59 -13.58
C TYR A 25 -25.83 -15.11 -13.82
N ARG A 26 -26.88 -14.36 -14.17
CA ARG A 26 -26.78 -12.91 -14.37
C ARG A 26 -26.37 -12.18 -13.09
N ASN A 27 -26.91 -12.60 -11.94
CA ASN A 27 -26.55 -12.02 -10.65
C ASN A 27 -25.13 -12.39 -10.22
N ILE A 28 -24.68 -13.63 -10.44
CA ILE A 28 -23.30 -14.05 -10.13
C ILE A 28 -22.30 -13.25 -10.97
N VAL A 29 -22.56 -13.06 -12.26
CA VAL A 29 -21.70 -12.25 -13.13
C VAL A 29 -21.66 -10.80 -12.66
N PHE A 30 -22.78 -10.23 -12.26
CA PHE A 30 -22.81 -8.86 -11.75
C PHE A 30 -22.01 -8.71 -10.45
N VAL A 31 -22.18 -9.66 -9.53
CA VAL A 31 -21.46 -9.69 -8.25
C VAL A 31 -19.96 -9.87 -8.47
N SER A 32 -19.55 -10.77 -9.38
CA SER A 32 -18.13 -10.98 -9.65
C SER A 32 -17.44 -9.76 -10.26
N VAL A 33 -18.12 -9.05 -11.18
CA VAL A 33 -17.62 -7.78 -11.74
C VAL A 33 -17.49 -6.73 -10.65
N PHE A 34 -18.47 -6.62 -9.76
CA PHE A 34 -18.43 -5.67 -8.65
C PHE A 34 -17.26 -5.93 -7.70
N PHE A 35 -17.03 -7.20 -7.33
CA PHE A 35 -15.87 -7.58 -6.52
C PHE A 35 -14.54 -7.32 -7.23
N ALA A 36 -14.46 -7.55 -8.54
CA ALA A 36 -13.26 -7.24 -9.31
C ALA A 36 -12.94 -5.75 -9.28
N VAL A 37 -13.95 -4.88 -9.50
CA VAL A 37 -13.77 -3.41 -9.41
C VAL A 37 -13.30 -3.01 -8.02
N ILE A 38 -13.96 -3.48 -6.95
CA ILE A 38 -13.55 -3.19 -5.57
C ILE A 38 -12.10 -3.62 -5.32
N SER A 39 -11.73 -4.83 -5.76
CA SER A 39 -10.37 -5.35 -5.61
C SER A 39 -9.34 -4.44 -6.29
N THR A 40 -9.63 -3.96 -7.51
CA THR A 40 -8.72 -3.03 -8.22
C THR A 40 -8.58 -1.70 -7.50
N CYS A 41 -9.67 -1.15 -6.95
CA CYS A 41 -9.63 0.09 -6.17
C CYS A 41 -8.79 -0.07 -4.90
N ILE A 42 -9.01 -1.17 -4.17
CA ILE A 42 -8.28 -1.49 -2.95
C ILE A 42 -6.78 -1.65 -3.25
N TYR A 43 -6.43 -2.40 -4.30
CA TYR A 43 -5.05 -2.58 -4.73
C TYR A 43 -4.38 -1.24 -5.05
N GLY A 44 -5.02 -0.37 -5.82
CA GLY A 44 -4.48 0.95 -6.15
C GLY A 44 -4.20 1.83 -4.92
N ILE A 45 -5.11 1.83 -3.93
CA ILE A 45 -4.94 2.57 -2.68
C ILE A 45 -3.74 2.02 -1.89
N TYR A 46 -3.63 0.70 -1.74
CA TYR A 46 -2.51 0.09 -1.02
C TYR A 46 -1.17 0.29 -1.73
N SER A 47 -1.12 0.20 -3.06
CA SER A 47 0.08 0.49 -3.84
C SER A 47 0.56 1.93 -3.63
N LEU A 48 -0.35 2.91 -3.66
CA LEU A 48 0.00 4.31 -3.41
C LEU A 48 0.54 4.53 -1.98
N LYS A 49 -0.10 3.93 -0.97
CA LYS A 49 0.38 4.00 0.42
C LYS A 49 1.76 3.36 0.57
N PHE A 50 1.99 2.21 -0.06
CA PHE A 50 3.27 1.52 -0.04
C PHE A 50 4.38 2.36 -0.69
N THR A 51 4.13 2.98 -1.85
CA THR A 51 5.09 3.89 -2.49
C THR A 51 5.37 5.13 -1.63
N LEU A 52 4.36 5.69 -0.97
CA LEU A 52 4.56 6.82 -0.06
C LEU A 52 5.39 6.44 1.17
N ILE A 53 5.16 5.27 1.76
CA ILE A 53 5.94 4.81 2.93
C ILE A 53 7.40 4.54 2.51
N THR A 54 7.60 3.82 1.40
CA THR A 54 8.95 3.49 0.91
C THR A 54 9.74 4.74 0.51
N SER A 55 9.11 5.71 -0.15
CA SER A 55 9.78 6.98 -0.51
C SER A 55 10.15 7.84 0.71
N ASN A 56 9.30 7.89 1.74
CA ASN A 56 9.64 8.58 2.99
C ASN A 56 10.74 7.85 3.77
N LEU A 57 10.74 6.51 3.76
CA LEU A 57 11.78 5.72 4.42
C LEU A 57 13.13 5.85 3.69
N SER A 58 13.15 5.85 2.35
CA SER A 58 14.36 6.09 1.57
C SER A 58 14.92 7.50 1.74
N ARG A 59 14.08 8.49 2.06
CA ARG A 59 14.55 9.85 2.38
C ARG A 59 15.20 9.93 3.77
N SER A 60 14.94 8.96 4.64
CA SER A 60 15.49 8.87 5.99
C SER A 60 16.86 8.18 6.05
N SER A 61 17.49 7.86 4.93
CA SER A 61 18.95 7.72 4.92
C SER A 61 19.54 9.12 5.08
N GLN A 62 19.63 9.57 6.34
CA GLN A 62 20.41 10.73 6.74
C GLN A 62 21.76 10.60 6.04
N SER A 63 21.99 11.45 5.04
CA SER A 63 23.29 11.61 4.45
C SER A 63 24.15 12.27 5.52
N PHE A 64 24.80 11.47 6.36
CA PHE A 64 25.87 11.98 7.20
C PHE A 64 26.90 12.58 6.24
N HIS A 65 27.07 13.89 6.30
CA HIS A 65 28.03 14.60 5.48
C HIS A 65 29.27 14.81 6.35
N PRO A 66 30.23 13.85 6.37
CA PRO A 66 31.39 13.97 7.22
C PRO A 66 32.21 15.20 6.82
N THR A 67 32.78 15.86 7.81
CA THR A 67 33.64 17.02 7.60
C THR A 67 35.10 16.64 7.80
N SER A 68 35.98 17.14 6.93
CA SER A 68 37.41 16.90 7.07
C SER A 68 38.01 17.87 8.09
N ILE A 69 38.78 17.38 9.05
CA ILE A 69 39.46 18.22 10.04
C ILE A 69 40.89 18.52 9.56
N PRO A 70 41.21 19.77 9.17
CA PRO A 70 42.47 20.09 8.50
C PRO A 70 43.70 20.12 9.43
N TRP A 71 43.53 20.36 10.73
CA TRP A 71 44.66 20.45 11.68
C TRP A 71 45.11 19.07 12.20
N LEU A 72 44.34 18.01 11.94
CA LEU A 72 44.67 16.64 12.32
C LEU A 72 45.31 15.93 11.13
N THR A 73 46.65 15.90 11.11
CA THR A 73 47.45 15.28 10.04
C THR A 73 48.02 13.91 10.42
N ASN A 74 47.67 13.39 11.60
CA ASN A 74 48.13 12.10 12.11
C ASN A 74 46.93 11.18 12.37
N LYS A 75 47.04 9.94 11.92
CA LYS A 75 46.05 8.89 12.15
C LYS A 75 45.79 8.64 13.64
N ALA A 76 46.84 8.60 14.46
CA ALA A 76 46.72 8.31 15.89
C ALA A 76 45.92 9.40 16.63
N ASP A 77 46.12 10.66 16.26
CA ASP A 77 45.42 11.80 16.86
C ASP A 77 43.97 11.88 16.36
N CYS A 78 43.71 11.45 15.11
CA CYS A 78 42.37 11.38 14.54
C CYS A 78 41.50 10.32 15.21
N GLU A 79 42.01 9.08 15.27
CA GLU A 79 41.26 7.91 15.77
C GLU A 79 41.28 7.80 17.31
N HIS A 80 41.83 8.81 18.01
CA HIS A 80 41.71 8.93 19.46
C HIS A 80 40.24 9.02 19.92
N ASN A 81 39.37 9.59 19.08
CA ASN A 81 37.93 9.71 19.35
C ASN A 81 37.15 8.69 18.51
N LEU A 82 36.18 8.00 19.12
CA LEU A 82 35.37 6.96 18.43
C LEU A 82 34.54 7.51 17.24
N SER A 83 34.22 8.80 17.22
CA SER A 83 33.41 9.45 16.17
C SER A 83 34.19 9.85 14.92
N ARG A 84 35.53 9.70 14.93
CA ARG A 84 36.41 10.15 13.86
C ARG A 84 37.10 8.98 13.16
N VAL A 85 37.26 9.08 11.84
CA VAL A 85 37.90 8.04 11.02
C VAL A 85 38.96 8.64 10.13
N TRP A 86 40.14 8.01 10.09
CA TRP A 86 41.19 8.38 9.15
C TRP A 86 40.96 7.73 7.78
N ARG A 87 40.79 8.54 6.73
CA ARG A 87 40.60 8.06 5.36
C ARG A 87 41.26 9.01 4.37
N GLU A 88 42.01 8.46 3.41
CA GLU A 88 42.64 9.22 2.31
C GLU A 88 43.59 10.34 2.77
N GLY A 89 44.27 10.16 3.91
CA GLY A 89 45.18 11.18 4.44
C GLY A 89 44.47 12.34 5.15
N HIS A 90 43.15 12.22 5.36
CA HIS A 90 42.34 13.18 6.08
C HIS A 90 41.63 12.53 7.27
N CYS A 91 41.42 13.33 8.31
CA CYS A 91 40.58 12.95 9.45
C CYS A 91 39.13 13.36 9.16
N TRP A 92 38.21 12.41 9.18
CA TRP A 92 36.78 12.65 8.94
C TRP A 92 36.00 12.60 10.24
N ASP A 93 35.25 13.66 10.52
CA ASP A 93 34.34 13.75 11.64
C ASP A 93 32.89 13.50 11.19
N TYR A 94 32.25 12.49 11.79
CA TYR A 94 30.88 12.09 11.50
C TYR A 94 29.87 12.60 12.54
N GLU A 95 30.34 13.38 13.53
CA GLU A 95 29.51 13.86 14.64
C GLU A 95 28.59 15.03 14.23
N HIS A 96 28.81 15.62 13.07
CA HIS A 96 28.04 16.76 12.57
C HIS A 96 27.06 16.36 11.47
N ASP A 97 25.78 16.61 11.71
CA ASP A 97 24.72 16.62 10.71
C ASP A 97 24.66 18.02 10.09
N PRO A 98 24.68 18.19 8.75
CA PRO A 98 24.59 19.52 8.14
C PRO A 98 23.23 20.21 8.32
N SER A 99 22.26 19.57 8.99
CA SER A 99 21.00 20.17 9.39
C SER A 99 21.05 20.99 10.68
N PHE A 100 22.22 21.13 11.34
CA PHE A 100 22.39 22.08 12.45
C PHE A 100 23.79 22.71 12.54
#